data_AF-A0A7R7DM35-F1
#
_entry.id   AF-A0A7R7DM35-F1
#
_cell.length_a   1.000
_cell.length_b   1.000
_cell.length_c   1.000
_cell.angle_alpha   90.00
_cell.angle_beta   90.00
_cell.angle_gamma   90.00
#
_symmetry.space_group_name_H-M   'P 1'
#
loop_
_entity.id
_entity.type
_entity.pdbx_description
1 polymer ?
#
loop_
_entity_poly.entity_id
_entity_poly.type
_entity_poly.pdbx_seq_one_letter_code
_entity_poly.pdbx_strand_id
1 'polypeptide(L)'
;MSNVRLALSPMHSGESGGAWWPNSHQPGWELPEILTVLGRLRWVRLSWDDWSVHPSVIELADGEIPLGWNHGILAHRALFCRSSDYLMLTVIPPETAPQRARALLAEAAGFPAASR
;
A
#
# COMPACT_ATOMS: atom_id res chain seq x y z
N MET A 1 -6.65 7.84 15.83
CA MET A 1 -7.61 7.36 14.83
C MET A 1 -6.86 7.26 13.52
N SER A 2 -6.54 6.05 13.06
CA SER A 2 -5.77 5.82 11.83
C SER A 2 -6.64 6.20 10.62
N ASN A 3 -6.17 7.07 9.72
CA ASN A 3 -6.90 7.51 8.52
C ASN A 3 -6.44 6.74 7.27
N VAL A 4 -6.07 5.47 7.49
CA VAL A 4 -5.61 4.57 6.44
C VAL A 4 -6.77 4.24 5.51
N ARG A 5 -6.60 4.52 4.22
CA ARG A 5 -7.57 4.17 3.17
C ARG A 5 -7.11 2.88 2.49
N LEU A 6 -7.46 1.75 3.09
CA LEU A 6 -7.02 0.42 2.68
C LEU A 6 -8.24 -0.50 2.50
N ALA A 7 -8.20 -1.30 1.45
CA ALA A 7 -9.11 -2.39 1.19
C ALA A 7 -8.28 -3.66 1.01
N LEU A 8 -8.51 -4.66 1.86
CA LEU A 8 -7.86 -5.97 1.73
C LEU A 8 -8.78 -6.94 1.01
N SER A 9 -8.21 -7.73 0.10
CA SER A 9 -8.92 -8.85 -0.52
C SER A 9 -9.20 -9.93 0.54
N PRO A 10 -10.32 -10.67 0.47
CA PRO A 10 -10.60 -11.80 1.37
C PRO A 10 -9.49 -12.88 1.37
N MET A 11 -8.71 -12.95 0.29
CA MET A 11 -7.57 -13.86 0.15
C MET A 11 -6.22 -13.14 0.24
N HIS A 12 -6.09 -12.10 1.08
CA HIS A 12 -4.97 -11.13 1.20
C HIS A 12 -3.55 -11.73 1.47
N SER A 13 -3.10 -12.62 0.60
CA SER A 13 -1.80 -13.26 0.56
C SER A 13 -1.42 -13.45 -0.90
N GLY A 14 -0.17 -13.15 -1.26
CA GLY A 14 0.30 -13.23 -2.64
C GLY A 14 0.01 -11.98 -3.48
N GLU A 15 -0.19 -12.17 -4.78
CA GLU A 15 -0.20 -11.09 -5.79
C GLU A 15 -1.48 -10.24 -5.81
N SER A 16 -2.55 -10.68 -5.15
CA SER A 16 -3.86 -9.99 -5.10
C SER A 16 -4.25 -9.68 -3.67
N GLY A 17 -3.48 -8.81 -3.02
CA GLY A 17 -3.64 -8.44 -1.62
C GLY A 17 -4.75 -7.44 -1.33
N GLY A 18 -5.15 -6.66 -2.33
CA GLY A 18 -6.11 -5.56 -2.19
C GLY A 18 -5.56 -4.25 -2.76
N ALA A 19 -6.06 -3.12 -2.28
CA ALA A 19 -5.67 -1.79 -2.73
C ALA A 19 -5.50 -0.81 -1.56
N TRP A 20 -4.59 0.14 -1.76
CA TRP A 20 -4.26 1.21 -0.83
C TRP A 20 -4.32 2.55 -1.54
N TRP A 21 -5.01 3.52 -0.94
CA TRP A 21 -5.07 4.89 -1.41
C TRP A 21 -4.35 5.82 -0.42
N PRO A 22 -3.04 6.06 -0.57
CA PRO A 22 -2.32 6.97 0.29
C PRO A 22 -2.88 8.41 0.21
N ASN A 23 -2.63 9.20 1.24
CA ASN A 23 -2.99 10.62 1.26
C ASN A 23 -1.97 11.48 0.48
N SER A 24 -0.76 10.98 0.27
CA SER A 24 0.37 11.67 -0.36
C SER A 24 1.36 10.70 -1.00
N HIS A 25 2.32 11.22 -1.76
CA HIS A 25 3.45 10.46 -2.30
C HIS A 25 4.65 10.41 -1.32
N GLN A 26 4.43 10.67 -0.02
CA GLN A 26 5.48 10.73 0.99
C GLN A 26 5.50 9.44 1.82
N PRO A 27 6.43 8.51 1.57
CA PRO A 27 6.41 7.20 2.23
C PRO A 27 6.55 7.31 3.76
N GLY A 28 7.26 8.33 4.26
CA GLY A 28 7.42 8.58 5.70
C GLY A 28 6.15 8.99 6.43
N TRP A 29 5.14 9.51 5.73
CA TRP A 29 3.84 9.83 6.32
C TRP A 29 2.85 8.68 6.16
N GLU A 30 2.97 7.95 5.05
CA GLU A 30 2.00 6.94 4.65
C GLU A 30 2.29 5.56 5.26
N LEU A 31 3.57 5.15 5.31
CA LEU A 31 3.95 3.82 5.77
C LEU A 31 3.70 3.59 7.27
N PRO A 32 4.02 4.52 8.19
CA PRO A 32 3.75 4.29 9.60
C PRO A 32 2.27 3.97 9.87
N GLU A 33 1.34 4.65 9.21
CA GLU A 33 -0.09 4.40 9.41
C GLU A 33 -0.52 3.03 8.87
N ILE A 34 -0.17 2.68 7.62
CA ILE A 34 -0.58 1.38 7.06
C ILE A 34 0.02 0.19 7.82
N LEU A 35 1.22 0.36 8.38
CA LEU A 35 1.88 -0.65 9.22
C LEU A 35 1.10 -0.95 10.50
N THR A 36 0.37 0.02 11.06
CA THR A 36 -0.53 -0.24 12.21
C THR A 36 -1.65 -1.21 11.87
N VAL A 37 -2.04 -1.30 10.60
CA VAL A 37 -3.13 -2.17 10.11
C VAL A 37 -2.59 -3.52 9.64
N LEU A 38 -1.47 -3.52 8.90
CA LEU A 38 -0.87 -4.75 8.37
C LEU A 38 -0.04 -5.54 9.38
N GLY A 39 0.34 -4.91 10.49
CA GLY A 39 1.18 -5.49 11.53
C GLY A 39 2.65 -5.56 11.14
N ARG A 40 3.37 -6.51 11.73
CA ARG A 40 4.84 -6.58 11.63
C ARG A 40 5.30 -7.04 10.24
N LEU A 41 6.12 -6.21 9.59
CA LEU A 41 6.75 -6.51 8.31
C LEU A 41 8.25 -6.72 8.44
N ARG A 42 8.85 -7.40 7.44
CA ARG A 42 10.29 -7.60 7.29
C ARG A 42 10.93 -6.52 6.41
N TRP A 43 10.23 -6.09 5.37
CA TRP A 43 10.62 -5.01 4.46
C TRP A 43 9.43 -4.60 3.58
N VAL A 44 9.54 -3.43 2.96
CA VAL A 44 8.57 -2.92 1.98
C VAL A 44 9.30 -2.64 0.68
N ARG A 45 8.66 -2.91 -0.47
CA ARG A 45 9.13 -2.45 -1.78
C ARG A 45 8.10 -1.57 -2.46
N LEU A 46 8.56 -0.43 -2.95
CA LEU A 46 7.75 0.57 -3.62
C LEU A 46 8.31 0.87 -5.03
N SER A 47 7.49 1.53 -5.84
CA SER A 47 7.92 2.08 -7.13
C SER A 47 8.76 3.34 -6.94
N TRP A 48 9.81 3.52 -7.74
CA TRP A 48 10.49 4.82 -7.81
C TRP A 48 9.58 5.91 -8.37
N ASP A 49 8.74 5.54 -9.34
CA ASP A 49 7.99 6.47 -10.17
C ASP A 49 6.74 7.03 -9.46
N ASP A 50 6.27 6.34 -8.42
CA ASP A 50 5.03 6.68 -7.69
C ASP A 50 5.27 7.45 -6.37
N TRP A 51 6.51 7.67 -5.95
CA TRP A 51 6.83 8.24 -4.64
C TRP A 51 7.83 9.40 -4.75
N SER A 52 7.66 10.44 -3.92
CA SER A 52 8.42 11.70 -4.03
C SER A 52 9.82 11.64 -3.43
N VAL A 53 10.06 10.73 -2.48
CA VAL A 53 11.36 10.53 -1.84
C VAL A 53 11.61 9.04 -1.66
N HIS A 54 12.89 8.67 -1.60
CA HIS A 54 13.30 7.27 -1.68
C HIS A 54 14.22 6.85 -0.52
N PRO A 55 13.77 6.95 0.74
CA PRO A 55 14.56 6.53 1.89
C PRO A 55 14.85 5.02 1.86
N SER A 56 15.99 4.61 2.39
CA SER A 56 16.36 3.18 2.48
C SER A 56 15.71 2.47 3.66
N VAL A 57 15.20 3.21 4.65
CA VAL A 57 14.51 2.69 5.83
C VAL A 57 13.37 3.64 6.24
N ILE A 58 12.38 3.12 6.96
CA ILE A 58 11.41 3.91 7.70
C ILE A 58 11.60 3.65 9.19
N GLU A 59 11.79 4.72 9.94
CA GLU A 59 11.86 4.69 11.40
C GLU A 59 10.45 4.57 11.99
N LEU A 60 10.29 3.68 12.95
CA LEU A 60 9.08 3.45 13.73
C LEU A 60 9.45 3.49 15.22
N ALA A 61 8.45 3.60 16.08
CA ALA A 61 8.67 3.59 17.53
C ALA A 61 9.43 2.34 18.03
N ASP A 62 9.16 1.18 17.42
CA ASP A 62 9.69 -0.13 17.85
C ASP A 62 10.83 -0.66 16.96
N GLY A 63 11.42 0.20 16.11
CA GLY A 63 12.54 -0.16 15.24
C GLY A 63 12.44 0.43 13.83
N GLU A 64 13.16 -0.15 12.88
CA GLU A 64 13.15 0.30 11.49
C GLU A 64 12.67 -0.80 10.54
N ILE A 65 12.10 -0.39 9.40
CA ILE A 65 11.74 -1.29 8.32
C ILE A 65 12.54 -0.92 7.07
N PRO A 66 13.30 -1.86 6.47
CA PRO A 66 13.99 -1.65 5.21
C PRO A 66 13.02 -1.38 4.06
N LEU A 67 13.35 -0.38 3.25
CA LEU A 67 12.64 0.00 2.03
C LEU A 67 13.49 -0.32 0.80
N GLY A 68 12.91 -1.08 -0.11
CA GLY A 68 13.46 -1.30 -1.45
C GLY A 68 12.67 -0.55 -2.51
N TRP A 69 13.33 -0.22 -3.61
CA TRP A 69 12.76 0.60 -4.67
C TRP A 69 12.94 -0.08 -6.03
N ASN A 70 11.90 -0.09 -6.86
CA ASN A 70 11.92 -0.72 -8.19
C ASN A 70 11.31 0.19 -9.24
N HIS A 71 11.87 0.18 -10.45
CA HIS A 71 11.26 0.85 -11.61
C HIS A 71 10.37 -0.14 -12.36
N GLY A 72 9.25 0.34 -12.90
CA GLY A 72 8.39 -0.38 -13.84
C GLY A 72 7.59 -1.57 -13.24
N ILE A 73 8.26 -2.54 -12.63
CA ILE A 73 7.65 -3.78 -12.10
C ILE A 73 6.60 -3.47 -11.02
N LEU A 74 6.85 -2.44 -10.22
CA LEU A 74 5.97 -2.02 -9.13
C LEU A 74 5.17 -0.76 -9.44
N ALA A 75 5.04 -0.35 -10.71
CA ALA A 75 4.19 0.78 -11.06
C ALA A 75 2.77 0.58 -10.50
N HIS A 76 2.32 1.53 -9.69
CA HIS A 76 1.07 1.51 -8.94
C HIS A 76 0.89 0.26 -8.07
N ARG A 77 1.99 -0.30 -7.57
CA ARG A 77 2.00 -1.47 -6.68
C ARG A 77 2.97 -1.27 -5.52
N ALA A 78 2.61 -1.84 -4.37
CA ALA A 78 3.44 -1.87 -3.18
C ALA A 78 3.49 -3.30 -2.65
N LEU A 79 4.70 -3.79 -2.40
CA LEU A 79 4.94 -5.15 -1.92
C LEU A 79 5.37 -5.11 -0.46
N PHE A 80 4.57 -5.72 0.40
CA PHE A 80 4.80 -5.79 1.84
C PHE A 80 5.18 -7.22 2.21
N CYS A 81 6.41 -7.43 2.70
CA CYS A 81 6.87 -8.76 3.10
C CYS A 81 6.65 -8.99 4.58
N ARG A 82 5.99 -10.10 4.91
CA ARG A 82 5.76 -10.59 6.28
C ARG A 82 6.68 -11.77 6.56
N SER A 83 6.60 -12.34 7.76
CA SER A 83 7.43 -13.49 8.16
C SER A 83 7.14 -14.76 7.35
N SER A 84 5.89 -14.96 6.92
CA SER A 84 5.42 -16.20 6.28
C SER A 84 5.07 -16.04 4.81
N ASP A 85 4.85 -14.82 4.34
CA ASP A 85 4.36 -14.53 3.00
C ASP A 85 4.62 -13.07 2.59
N TYR A 86 4.01 -12.65 1.48
CA TYR A 86 3.98 -11.28 1.04
C TYR A 86 2.56 -10.85 0.68
N LEU A 87 2.33 -9.55 0.73
CA LEU A 87 1.09 -8.89 0.37
C LEU A 87 1.40 -7.86 -0.72
N MET A 88 0.86 -8.06 -1.92
CA MET A 88 0.93 -7.06 -2.98
C MET A 88 -0.35 -6.22 -2.98
N LEU A 89 -0.21 -4.91 -2.79
CA LEU A 89 -1.31 -3.96 -2.86
C LEU A 89 -1.22 -3.11 -4.12
N THR A 90 -2.36 -2.87 -4.77
CA THR A 90 -2.47 -1.81 -5.77
C THR A 90 -2.43 -0.46 -5.07
N VAL A 91 -1.58 0.46 -5.52
CA VAL A 91 -1.49 1.83 -5.01
C VAL A 91 -2.34 2.72 -5.91
N ILE A 92 -3.38 3.33 -5.35
CA ILE A 92 -4.21 4.33 -6.01
C ILE A 92 -3.54 5.68 -5.80
N PRO A 93 -3.18 6.44 -6.86
CA PRO A 93 -2.53 7.73 -6.67
C PRO A 93 -3.38 8.69 -5.83
N PRO A 94 -2.78 9.48 -4.92
CA PRO A 94 -3.50 10.35 -3.97
C PRO A 94 -4.44 11.37 -4.66
N GLU A 95 -4.07 11.83 -5.84
CA GLU A 95 -4.80 12.74 -6.73
C GLU A 95 -5.99 12.09 -7.46
N THR A 96 -6.16 10.77 -7.34
CA THR A 96 -7.31 10.07 -7.92
C THR A 96 -8.60 10.64 -7.34
N ALA A 97 -9.54 11.00 -8.22
CA ALA A 97 -10.84 11.54 -7.83
C ALA A 97 -11.51 10.64 -6.77
N PRO A 98 -12.01 11.19 -5.63
CA PRO A 98 -12.45 10.39 -4.49
C PRO A 98 -13.50 9.33 -4.81
N GLN A 99 -14.42 9.62 -5.73
CA GLN A 99 -15.43 8.66 -6.19
C GLN A 99 -14.80 7.46 -6.89
N ARG A 100 -13.80 7.70 -7.75
CA ARG A 100 -13.06 6.65 -8.45
C ARG A 100 -12.15 5.87 -7.52
N ALA A 101 -11.46 6.55 -6.59
CA ALA A 101 -10.62 5.88 -5.61
C ALA A 101 -11.43 4.94 -4.71
N ARG A 102 -12.62 5.36 -4.26
CA ARG A 102 -13.54 4.49 -3.50
C ARG A 102 -14.04 3.30 -4.31
N ALA A 103 -14.34 3.48 -5.60
CA ALA A 103 -14.74 2.38 -6.47
C ALA A 103 -13.62 1.34 -6.61
N LEU A 104 -12.39 1.79 -6.86
CA LEU A 104 -11.21 0.91 -6.94
C LEU A 104 -10.93 0.16 -5.63
N LEU A 105 -11.10 0.84 -4.49
CA LEU A 105 -10.99 0.19 -3.17
C LEU A 105 -12.08 -0.88 -2.99
N ALA A 106 -13.33 -0.61 -3.39
CA ALA A 106 -14.42 -1.59 -3.30
C ALA A 106 -14.16 -2.81 -4.20
N GLU A 107 -13.75 -2.58 -5.44
CA GLU A 107 -13.36 -3.64 -6.38
C GLU A 107 -12.25 -4.52 -5.81
N ALA A 108 -11.22 -3.92 -5.21
CA ALA A 108 -10.09 -4.64 -4.64
C ALA A 108 -10.46 -5.49 -3.40
N ALA A 109 -11.49 -5.07 -2.64
CA ALA A 109 -12.06 -5.87 -1.56
C ALA A 109 -12.98 -7.00 -2.04
N GLY A 110 -13.16 -7.15 -3.37
CA GLY A 110 -14.07 -8.14 -3.95
C GLY A 110 -15.55 -7.75 -3.87
N PHE A 111 -15.85 -6.47 -3.57
CA PHE A 111 -17.21 -5.97 -3.77
C PHE A 111 -17.40 -5.68 -5.26
N PRO A 112 -18.51 -6.12 -5.88
CA PRO A 112 -18.79 -5.77 -7.26
C PRO A 112 -18.81 -4.24 -7.40
N ALA A 113 -18.09 -3.72 -8.39
CA ALA A 113 -18.21 -2.31 -8.78
C ALA A 113 -19.69 -2.01 -8.99
N ALA A 114 -20.24 -1.05 -8.24
CA ALA A 114 -21.63 -0.65 -8.38
C ALA A 114 -21.86 -0.32 -9.86
N SER A 115 -22.63 -1.19 -10.53
CA SER A 115 -22.86 -1.10 -11.96
C SER A 115 -23.54 0.24 -12.26
N ARG A 116 -22.92 0.99 -13.17
CA ARG A 116 -23.41 2.29 -13.62
C ARG A 116 -24.58 2.14 -14.58
#